data_AF-Q810I7-F1
#
_entry.id   AF-Q810I7-F1
#
_cell.length_a   1.000
_cell.length_b   1.000
_cell.length_c   1.000
_cell.angle_alpha   90.00
_cell.angle_beta   90.00
_cell.angle_gamma   90.00
#
_symmetry.space_group_name_H-M   'P 1'
#
loop_
_entity.id
_entity.type
_entity.pdbx_description
1 polymer ?
#
loop_
_entity_poly.entity_id
_entity_poly.type
_entity_poly.pdbx_seq_one_letter_code
_entity_poly.pdbx_strand_id
1 'polypeptide(L)'
;MFLKAAVLTLALVAITGTRAEVTSDQVANVVWDYFTQLSNNAKEAVEQFQKTDVTQQLSTLFQDKLGDASTYADGVHNKLVPFVVQLSGHLAQETERVKEEIKKELEDLRDRMMPHANKVTQTFGENMQKLQEHLKPYAVDLQDQINTQTQEMKLQLTPYIQRMQTTIKENMDNLHTSMMPLATNLKDKFNRNMEELKGHLTPRANELKATIDQNLEDLRRSLAPLTVGVQEKLNHQMEGLAFQMKKNAEELQTKVSAKIDQLQKNLAPLMEDVQSKVKGNTEGLQKSLEDLNRQLEQQVEEFRRTVEPMGEMFNKALVQQLEQFRQQLGPNSGEVESHLSFLEKSLREKVNSFMSTLEKKGSPDQPQALPLPEQA
;
A
#
# COMPACT_ATOMS: atom_id res chain seq x y z
N MET A 1 -36.48 -18.08 100.04
CA MET A 1 -36.11 -17.53 98.73
C MET A 1 -35.27 -18.50 97.88
N PHE A 2 -34.50 -19.43 98.45
CA PHE A 2 -33.60 -20.32 97.70
C PHE A 2 -34.29 -21.30 96.72
N LEU A 3 -35.43 -21.91 97.06
CA LEU A 3 -36.13 -22.89 96.21
C LEU A 3 -36.69 -22.27 94.91
N LYS A 4 -37.23 -21.05 95.01
CA LYS A 4 -37.74 -20.31 93.84
C LYS A 4 -36.60 -19.87 92.91
N ALA A 5 -35.41 -19.57 93.46
CA ALA A 5 -34.23 -19.21 92.68
C ALA A 5 -33.64 -20.42 91.92
N ALA A 6 -33.61 -21.60 92.54
CA ALA A 6 -33.09 -22.83 91.93
C ALA A 6 -33.99 -23.36 90.80
N VAL A 7 -35.31 -23.23 90.93
CA VAL A 7 -36.28 -23.61 89.89
C VAL A 7 -36.23 -22.65 88.70
N LEU A 8 -36.00 -21.35 88.94
CA LEU A 8 -35.85 -20.34 87.88
C LEU A 8 -34.54 -20.49 87.10
N THR A 9 -33.44 -20.88 87.75
CA THR A 9 -32.16 -21.13 87.05
C THR A 9 -32.22 -22.38 86.17
N LEU A 10 -32.89 -23.45 86.60
CA LEU A 10 -33.11 -24.66 85.76
C LEU A 10 -34.02 -24.38 84.56
N ALA A 11 -35.04 -23.52 84.72
CA ALA A 11 -35.92 -23.10 83.63
C ALA A 11 -35.20 -22.22 82.59
N LEU A 12 -34.25 -21.38 83.02
CA LEU A 12 -33.46 -20.53 82.11
C LEU A 12 -32.43 -21.34 81.28
N VAL A 13 -31.83 -22.38 81.86
CA VAL A 13 -30.85 -23.24 81.16
C VAL A 13 -31.50 -24.08 80.06
N ALA A 14 -32.77 -24.47 80.20
CA ALA A 14 -33.51 -25.21 79.18
C ALA A 14 -33.92 -24.36 77.95
N ILE A 15 -33.99 -23.04 78.09
CA ILE A 15 -34.45 -22.11 77.04
C ILE A 15 -33.28 -21.58 76.20
N THR A 16 -32.06 -21.52 76.74
CA THR A 16 -30.85 -21.12 76.00
C THR A 16 -30.14 -22.35 75.46
N GLY A 17 -30.38 -22.71 74.19
CA GLY A 17 -29.96 -23.97 73.56
C GLY A 17 -28.45 -24.21 73.41
N THR A 18 -27.74 -24.42 74.52
CA THR A 18 -26.38 -24.96 74.55
C THR A 18 -26.38 -26.31 75.25
N ARG A 19 -25.80 -27.32 74.61
CA ARG A 19 -25.78 -28.73 75.04
C ARG A 19 -25.41 -28.91 76.52
N ALA A 20 -26.42 -29.03 77.35
CA ALA A 20 -26.35 -29.67 78.66
C ALA A 20 -27.66 -30.45 78.81
N GLU A 21 -27.63 -31.75 78.55
CA GLU A 21 -28.75 -32.63 78.91
C GLU A 21 -28.89 -32.56 80.43
N VAL A 22 -29.88 -31.82 80.89
CA VAL A 22 -30.31 -31.87 82.30
C VAL A 22 -30.92 -33.25 82.48
N THR A 23 -30.13 -34.18 83.02
CA THR A 23 -30.56 -35.57 83.19
C THR A 23 -31.56 -35.66 84.34
N SER A 24 -32.51 -36.58 84.22
CA SER A 24 -33.60 -36.80 85.20
C SER A 24 -33.06 -36.96 86.64
N ASP A 25 -31.88 -37.56 86.80
CA ASP A 25 -31.23 -37.76 88.10
C ASP A 25 -30.75 -36.46 88.77
N GLN A 26 -30.35 -35.44 87.99
CA GLN A 26 -29.86 -34.18 88.55
C GLN A 26 -30.97 -33.37 89.22
N VAL A 27 -32.16 -33.37 88.62
CA VAL A 27 -33.33 -32.67 89.18
C VAL A 27 -33.87 -33.39 90.40
N ALA A 28 -33.87 -34.73 90.40
CA ALA A 28 -34.29 -35.54 91.55
C ALA A 28 -33.39 -35.32 92.78
N ASN A 29 -32.06 -35.28 92.59
CA ASN A 29 -31.11 -35.10 93.68
C ASN A 29 -31.23 -33.74 94.39
N VAL A 30 -31.43 -32.65 93.65
CA VAL A 30 -31.57 -31.29 94.24
C VAL A 30 -32.80 -31.17 95.13
N VAL A 31 -33.90 -31.85 94.76
CA VAL A 31 -35.13 -31.84 95.55
C VAL A 31 -34.97 -32.66 96.84
N TRP A 32 -34.23 -33.78 96.78
CA TRP A 32 -34.03 -34.67 97.93
C TRP A 32 -33.13 -34.08 99.02
N ASP A 33 -32.10 -33.34 98.62
CA ASP A 33 -31.15 -32.71 99.55
C ASP A 33 -31.84 -31.64 100.43
N TYR A 34 -32.77 -30.89 99.84
CA TYR A 34 -33.54 -29.85 100.54
C TYR A 34 -34.50 -30.43 101.59
N PHE A 35 -35.17 -31.53 101.27
CA PHE A 35 -36.10 -32.19 102.20
C PHE A 35 -35.38 -32.80 103.41
N THR A 36 -34.20 -33.37 103.19
CA THR A 36 -33.40 -34.00 104.25
C THR A 36 -32.90 -32.98 105.28
N GLN A 37 -32.48 -31.78 104.84
CA GLN A 37 -32.11 -30.69 105.74
C GLN A 37 -33.26 -30.21 106.62
N LEU A 38 -34.48 -30.13 106.08
CA LEU A 38 -35.65 -29.67 106.81
C LEU A 38 -36.01 -30.65 107.95
N SER A 39 -35.91 -31.97 107.68
CA SER A 39 -36.24 -33.01 108.64
C SER A 39 -35.26 -33.09 109.82
N ASN A 40 -33.97 -32.85 109.58
CA ASN A 40 -32.97 -32.93 110.65
C ASN A 40 -33.09 -31.76 111.64
N ASN A 41 -33.36 -30.55 111.17
CA ASN A 41 -33.56 -29.38 112.03
C ASN A 41 -34.80 -29.50 112.93
N ALA A 42 -35.83 -30.22 112.46
CA ALA A 42 -37.03 -30.48 113.26
C ALA A 42 -36.75 -31.43 114.44
N LYS A 43 -35.72 -32.29 114.34
CA LYS A 43 -35.42 -33.32 115.35
C LYS A 43 -34.68 -32.76 116.57
N GLU A 44 -33.77 -31.79 116.40
CA GLU A 44 -33.03 -31.16 117.52
C GLU A 44 -33.93 -30.30 118.43
N ALA A 45 -34.93 -29.62 117.86
CA ALA A 45 -35.86 -28.80 118.64
C ALA A 45 -36.71 -29.63 119.62
N VAL A 46 -36.86 -30.95 119.39
CA VAL A 46 -37.70 -31.85 120.19
C VAL A 46 -37.04 -32.27 121.50
N GLU A 47 -35.71 -32.38 121.56
CA GLU A 47 -35.01 -32.85 122.77
C GLU A 47 -35.07 -31.83 123.93
N GLN A 48 -35.22 -30.53 123.63
CA GLN A 48 -35.15 -29.45 124.62
C GLN A 48 -36.44 -29.26 125.43
N PHE A 49 -37.57 -29.77 124.94
CA PHE A 49 -38.90 -29.52 125.51
C PHE A 49 -39.48 -30.70 126.32
N GLN A 50 -38.75 -31.81 126.49
CA GLN A 50 -39.20 -32.95 127.30
C GLN A 50 -39.33 -32.66 128.82
N LYS A 51 -39.11 -31.42 129.27
CA LYS A 51 -39.22 -31.00 130.69
C LYS A 51 -40.58 -30.37 131.08
N THR A 52 -41.63 -30.44 130.26
CA THR A 52 -42.95 -29.89 130.64
C THR A 52 -44.14 -30.68 130.05
N ASP A 53 -45.19 -30.89 130.88
CA ASP A 53 -46.39 -31.76 130.67
C ASP A 53 -47.34 -31.34 129.51
N VAL A 54 -46.86 -30.48 128.59
CA VAL A 54 -47.51 -30.08 127.33
C VAL A 54 -46.85 -30.79 126.13
N THR A 55 -46.47 -32.06 126.29
CA THR A 55 -45.69 -32.80 125.26
C THR A 55 -46.54 -33.70 124.37
N GLN A 56 -47.68 -34.24 124.85
CA GLN A 56 -48.46 -35.23 124.07
C GLN A 56 -49.23 -34.65 122.87
N GLN A 57 -49.74 -33.42 122.97
CA GLN A 57 -50.41 -32.77 121.84
C GLN A 57 -49.42 -32.23 120.79
N LEU A 58 -48.17 -31.98 121.17
CA LEU A 58 -47.15 -31.48 120.26
C LEU A 58 -46.55 -32.62 119.40
N SER A 59 -46.31 -33.79 120.00
CA SER A 59 -45.80 -34.97 119.28
C SER A 59 -46.75 -35.46 118.18
N THR A 60 -48.06 -35.36 118.41
CA THR A 60 -49.08 -35.75 117.42
C THR A 60 -49.12 -34.78 116.24
N LEU A 61 -49.05 -33.46 116.50
CA LEU A 61 -48.98 -32.44 115.45
C LEU A 61 -47.70 -32.53 114.60
N PHE A 62 -46.57 -32.94 115.20
CA PHE A 62 -45.31 -33.07 114.48
C PHE A 62 -45.25 -34.29 113.56
N GLN A 63 -45.76 -35.44 113.99
CA GLN A 63 -45.85 -36.63 113.11
C GLN A 63 -46.77 -36.40 111.92
N ASP A 64 -47.88 -35.67 112.14
CA ASP A 64 -48.83 -35.31 111.10
C ASP A 64 -48.17 -34.43 110.02
N LYS A 65 -47.42 -33.40 110.43
CA LYS A 65 -46.78 -32.44 109.51
C LYS A 65 -45.58 -33.01 108.73
N LEU A 66 -44.85 -33.98 109.29
CA LEU A 66 -43.78 -34.69 108.56
C LEU A 66 -44.34 -35.71 107.56
N GLY A 67 -45.44 -36.38 107.89
CA GLY A 67 -46.17 -37.25 106.96
C GLY A 67 -46.71 -36.50 105.74
N ASP A 68 -47.25 -35.30 105.96
CA ASP A 68 -47.72 -34.41 104.89
C ASP A 68 -46.58 -34.03 103.91
N ALA A 69 -45.38 -33.76 104.45
CA ALA A 69 -44.22 -33.37 103.67
C ALA A 69 -43.70 -34.50 102.76
N SER A 70 -43.65 -35.74 103.27
CA SER A 70 -43.30 -36.94 102.51
C SER A 70 -44.29 -37.21 101.37
N THR A 71 -45.58 -37.06 101.66
CA THR A 71 -46.66 -37.26 100.68
C THR A 71 -46.59 -36.23 99.55
N TYR A 72 -46.18 -35.00 99.86
CA TYR A 72 -46.01 -33.94 98.86
C TYR A 72 -44.83 -34.21 97.93
N ALA A 73 -43.70 -34.71 98.46
CA ALA A 73 -42.53 -35.07 97.66
C ALA A 73 -42.83 -36.22 96.69
N ASP A 74 -43.55 -37.25 97.15
CA ASP A 74 -44.04 -38.34 96.28
C ASP A 74 -45.01 -37.83 95.21
N GLY A 75 -45.88 -36.89 95.56
CA GLY A 75 -46.80 -36.26 94.61
C GLY A 75 -46.09 -35.48 93.50
N VAL A 76 -44.95 -34.85 93.81
CA VAL A 76 -44.10 -34.14 92.83
C VAL A 76 -43.38 -35.14 91.93
N HIS A 77 -42.74 -36.17 92.50
CA HIS A 77 -42.01 -37.19 91.72
C HIS A 77 -42.94 -37.95 90.76
N ASN A 78 -44.10 -38.38 91.24
CA ASN A 78 -45.04 -39.20 90.47
C ASN A 78 -45.79 -38.42 89.37
N LYS A 79 -45.79 -37.10 89.39
CA LYS A 79 -46.50 -36.27 88.39
C LYS A 79 -45.57 -35.55 87.40
N LEU A 80 -44.42 -35.07 87.84
CA LEU A 80 -43.52 -34.30 86.97
C LEU A 80 -42.76 -35.16 85.96
N VAL A 81 -42.27 -36.32 86.39
CA VAL A 81 -41.51 -37.23 85.51
C VAL A 81 -42.37 -37.69 84.31
N PRO A 82 -43.59 -38.23 84.48
CA PRO A 82 -44.41 -38.63 83.34
C PRO A 82 -44.85 -37.46 82.45
N PHE A 83 -45.05 -36.26 83.01
CA PHE A 83 -45.40 -35.07 82.23
C PHE A 83 -44.28 -34.66 81.26
N VAL A 84 -43.02 -34.64 81.72
CA VAL A 84 -41.87 -34.27 80.88
C VAL A 84 -41.64 -35.30 79.77
N VAL A 85 -41.81 -36.59 80.06
CA VAL A 85 -41.71 -37.67 79.06
C VAL A 85 -42.82 -37.59 78.02
N GLN A 86 -44.05 -37.26 78.42
CA GLN A 86 -45.16 -37.10 77.49
C GLN A 86 -44.98 -35.89 76.57
N LEU A 87 -44.46 -34.78 77.10
CA LEU A 87 -44.21 -33.57 76.32
C LEU A 87 -43.10 -33.77 75.27
N SER A 88 -42.00 -34.42 75.63
CA SER A 88 -40.90 -34.69 74.69
C SER A 88 -41.31 -35.67 73.59
N GLY A 89 -42.10 -36.70 73.93
CA GLY A 89 -42.68 -37.62 72.95
C GLY A 89 -43.59 -36.92 71.95
N HIS A 90 -44.45 -36.00 72.42
CA HIS A 90 -45.34 -35.24 71.55
C HIS A 90 -44.59 -34.29 70.62
N LEU A 91 -43.56 -33.58 71.12
CA LEU A 91 -42.74 -32.69 70.29
C LEU A 91 -41.98 -33.43 69.18
N ALA A 92 -41.43 -34.61 69.49
CA ALA A 92 -40.73 -35.42 68.51
C ALA A 92 -41.67 -35.88 67.39
N GLN A 93 -42.89 -36.28 67.74
CA GLN A 93 -43.89 -36.73 66.79
C GLN A 93 -44.37 -35.59 65.87
N GLU A 94 -44.65 -34.41 66.41
CA GLU A 94 -45.03 -33.23 65.61
C GLU A 94 -43.90 -32.78 64.68
N THR A 95 -42.65 -32.85 65.12
CA THR A 95 -41.49 -32.51 64.29
C THR A 95 -41.33 -33.45 63.09
N GLU A 96 -41.50 -34.76 63.29
CA GLU A 96 -41.41 -35.72 62.19
C GLU A 96 -42.57 -35.56 61.20
N ARG A 97 -43.78 -35.26 61.71
CA ARG A 97 -44.95 -34.96 60.87
C ARG A 97 -44.72 -33.75 59.97
N VAL A 98 -44.23 -32.64 60.51
CA VAL A 98 -43.93 -31.42 59.73
C VAL A 98 -42.87 -31.70 58.67
N LYS A 99 -41.86 -32.50 58.99
CA LYS A 99 -40.81 -32.89 58.03
C LYS A 99 -41.35 -33.74 56.88
N GLU A 100 -42.26 -34.68 57.16
CA GLU A 100 -42.94 -35.46 56.13
C GLU A 100 -43.83 -34.57 55.24
N GLU A 101 -44.55 -33.61 55.81
CA GLU A 101 -45.39 -32.66 55.07
C GLU A 101 -44.55 -31.77 54.14
N ILE A 102 -43.44 -31.21 54.63
CA ILE A 102 -42.51 -30.39 53.81
C ILE A 102 -41.94 -31.21 52.65
N LYS A 103 -41.53 -32.46 52.91
CA LYS A 103 -40.99 -33.33 51.87
C LYS A 103 -42.03 -33.58 50.77
N LYS A 104 -43.27 -33.86 51.18
CA LYS A 104 -44.38 -34.09 50.26
C LYS A 104 -44.70 -32.83 49.43
N GLU A 105 -44.73 -31.65 50.04
CA GLU A 105 -44.96 -30.40 49.32
C GLU A 105 -43.86 -30.09 48.29
N LEU A 106 -42.60 -30.42 48.60
CA LEU A 106 -41.48 -30.25 47.66
C LEU A 106 -41.57 -31.21 46.47
N GLU A 107 -41.97 -32.46 46.70
CA GLU A 107 -42.21 -33.43 45.63
C GLU A 107 -43.39 -32.99 44.75
N ASP A 108 -44.50 -32.56 45.35
CA ASP A 108 -45.67 -32.03 44.61
C ASP A 108 -45.31 -30.76 43.79
N LEU A 109 -44.49 -29.86 44.33
CA LEU A 109 -44.02 -28.67 43.62
C LEU A 109 -43.15 -29.03 42.41
N ARG A 110 -42.25 -30.00 42.58
CA ARG A 110 -41.40 -30.51 41.50
C ARG A 110 -42.26 -31.12 40.39
N ASP A 111 -43.22 -31.95 40.74
CA ASP A 111 -44.09 -32.64 39.79
C ASP A 111 -45.00 -31.66 39.05
N ARG A 112 -45.43 -30.57 39.71
CA ARG A 112 -46.15 -29.47 39.05
C ARG A 112 -45.27 -28.69 38.07
N MET A 113 -44.00 -28.47 38.37
CA MET A 113 -43.11 -27.63 37.55
C MET A 113 -42.51 -28.37 36.34
N MET A 114 -42.25 -29.68 36.46
CA MET A 114 -41.64 -30.50 35.42
C MET A 114 -42.37 -30.47 34.04
N PRO A 115 -43.71 -30.59 33.96
CA PRO A 115 -44.42 -30.51 32.68
C PRO A 115 -44.37 -29.11 32.04
N HIS A 116 -44.12 -28.06 32.83
CA HIS A 116 -43.99 -26.70 32.30
C HIS A 116 -42.62 -26.42 31.68
N ALA A 117 -41.54 -27.05 32.16
CA ALA A 117 -40.20 -26.88 31.61
C ALA A 117 -40.09 -27.40 30.16
N ASN A 118 -40.65 -28.58 29.89
CA ASN A 118 -40.72 -29.13 28.53
C ASN A 118 -41.57 -28.25 27.62
N LYS A 119 -42.69 -27.71 28.14
CA LYS A 119 -43.55 -26.78 27.42
C LYS A 119 -42.83 -25.49 27.05
N VAL A 120 -41.98 -24.95 27.92
CA VAL A 120 -41.16 -23.75 27.64
C VAL A 120 -40.13 -24.03 26.54
N THR A 121 -39.38 -25.13 26.62
CA THR A 121 -38.38 -25.49 25.60
C THR A 121 -39.03 -25.75 24.25
N GLN A 122 -40.17 -26.46 24.24
CA GLN A 122 -40.95 -26.68 23.02
C GLN A 122 -41.45 -25.35 22.44
N THR A 123 -42.04 -24.48 23.27
CA THR A 123 -42.55 -23.16 22.83
C THR A 123 -41.42 -22.29 22.28
N PHE A 124 -40.23 -22.34 22.89
CA PHE A 124 -39.05 -21.62 22.41
C PHE A 124 -38.57 -22.16 21.06
N GLY A 125 -38.50 -23.48 20.89
CA GLY A 125 -38.15 -24.12 19.62
C GLY A 125 -39.14 -23.78 18.50
N GLU A 126 -40.44 -23.88 18.79
CA GLU A 126 -41.51 -23.48 17.86
C GLU A 126 -41.44 -21.99 17.50
N ASN A 127 -41.16 -21.12 18.47
CA ASN A 127 -41.01 -19.68 18.22
C ASN A 127 -39.76 -19.36 17.40
N MET A 128 -38.65 -20.08 17.62
CA MET A 128 -37.43 -19.94 16.81
C MET A 128 -37.66 -20.41 15.37
N GLN A 129 -38.37 -21.52 15.18
CA GLN A 129 -38.73 -22.02 13.86
C GLN A 129 -39.67 -21.04 13.15
N LYS A 130 -40.71 -20.53 13.84
CA LYS A 130 -41.58 -19.47 13.31
C LYS A 130 -40.81 -18.21 12.95
N LEU A 131 -39.85 -17.78 13.78
CA LEU A 131 -39.00 -16.64 13.49
C LEU A 131 -38.15 -16.90 12.24
N GLN A 132 -37.56 -18.09 12.11
CA GLN A 132 -36.78 -18.48 10.94
C GLN A 132 -37.64 -18.53 9.67
N GLU A 133 -38.83 -19.11 9.74
CA GLU A 133 -39.81 -19.12 8.64
C GLU A 133 -40.26 -17.70 8.28
N HIS A 134 -40.43 -16.81 9.26
CA HIS A 134 -40.81 -15.43 9.05
C HIS A 134 -39.68 -14.58 8.45
N LEU A 135 -38.42 -14.85 8.82
CA LEU A 135 -37.25 -14.13 8.31
C LEU A 135 -36.80 -14.60 6.91
N LYS A 136 -37.07 -15.86 6.57
CA LYS A 136 -36.71 -16.46 5.28
C LYS A 136 -37.13 -15.62 4.06
N PRO A 137 -38.39 -15.15 3.91
CA PRO A 137 -38.78 -14.31 2.78
C PRO A 137 -38.00 -12.99 2.73
N TYR A 138 -37.72 -12.34 3.86
CA TYR A 138 -36.92 -11.10 3.88
C TYR A 138 -35.48 -11.32 3.41
N ALA A 139 -34.87 -12.45 3.75
CA ALA A 139 -33.53 -12.79 3.28
C ALA A 139 -33.49 -13.04 1.77
N VAL A 140 -34.53 -13.70 1.22
CA VAL A 140 -34.71 -13.92 -0.22
C VAL A 140 -34.95 -12.59 -0.93
N ASP A 141 -35.88 -11.77 -0.44
CA ASP A 141 -36.19 -10.45 -1.02
C ASP A 141 -34.95 -9.55 -1.03
N LEU A 142 -34.17 -9.53 0.05
CA LEU A 142 -32.92 -8.75 0.10
C LEU A 142 -31.90 -9.23 -0.92
N GLN A 143 -31.74 -10.56 -1.08
CA GLN A 143 -30.85 -11.13 -2.08
C GLN A 143 -31.29 -10.77 -3.50
N ASP A 144 -32.60 -10.87 -3.79
CA ASP A 144 -33.17 -10.51 -5.08
C ASP A 144 -33.04 -9.01 -5.37
N GLN A 145 -33.21 -8.16 -4.36
CA GLN A 145 -33.07 -6.71 -4.47
C GLN A 145 -31.61 -6.31 -4.75
N ILE A 146 -30.64 -6.92 -4.05
CA ILE A 146 -29.21 -6.70 -4.30
C ILE A 146 -28.83 -7.16 -5.72
N ASN A 147 -29.30 -8.33 -6.14
CA ASN A 147 -29.06 -8.84 -7.49
C ASN A 147 -29.64 -7.90 -8.56
N THR A 148 -30.88 -7.44 -8.35
CA THR A 148 -31.56 -6.51 -9.26
C THR A 148 -30.81 -5.18 -9.36
N GLN A 149 -30.45 -4.57 -8.24
CA GLN A 149 -29.69 -3.32 -8.21
C GLN A 149 -28.31 -3.46 -8.87
N THR A 150 -27.64 -4.59 -8.67
CA THR A 150 -26.35 -4.87 -9.31
C THR A 150 -26.49 -4.98 -10.83
N GLN A 151 -27.53 -5.67 -11.32
CA GLN A 151 -27.82 -5.75 -12.75
C GLN A 151 -28.19 -4.39 -13.34
N GLU A 152 -29.00 -3.61 -12.64
CA GLU A 152 -29.39 -2.27 -13.07
C GLU A 152 -28.17 -1.33 -13.13
N MET A 153 -27.31 -1.36 -12.11
CA MET A 153 -26.05 -0.62 -12.11
C MET A 153 -25.15 -1.02 -13.28
N LYS A 154 -25.04 -2.33 -13.59
CA LYS A 154 -24.30 -2.83 -14.75
C LYS A 154 -24.89 -2.31 -16.07
N LEU A 155 -26.22 -2.35 -16.22
CA LEU A 155 -26.91 -1.83 -17.40
C LEU A 155 -26.70 -0.32 -17.58
N GLN A 156 -26.71 0.44 -16.47
CA GLN A 156 -26.44 1.88 -16.49
C GLN A 156 -24.98 2.21 -16.80
N LEU A 157 -24.01 1.45 -16.30
CA LEU A 157 -22.56 1.69 -16.52
C LEU A 157 -22.07 1.24 -17.90
N THR A 158 -22.68 0.20 -18.47
CA THR A 158 -22.31 -0.36 -19.79
C THR A 158 -22.19 0.70 -20.90
N PRO A 159 -23.18 1.60 -21.11
CA PRO A 159 -23.07 2.62 -22.16
C PRO A 159 -21.93 3.61 -21.92
N TYR A 160 -21.56 3.92 -20.67
CA TYR A 160 -20.43 4.79 -20.38
C TYR A 160 -19.09 4.14 -20.74
N ILE A 161 -18.92 2.85 -20.42
CA ILE A 161 -17.72 2.08 -20.79
C ILE A 161 -17.62 1.99 -22.32
N GLN A 162 -18.72 1.70 -23.01
CA GLN A 162 -18.75 1.65 -24.47
C GLN A 162 -18.43 3.02 -25.08
N ARG A 163 -19.03 4.11 -24.58
CA ARG A 163 -18.73 5.46 -25.05
C ARG A 163 -17.27 5.84 -24.83
N MET A 164 -16.70 5.49 -23.68
CA MET A 164 -15.28 5.73 -23.39
C MET A 164 -14.38 4.94 -24.35
N GLN A 165 -14.68 3.66 -24.60
CA GLN A 165 -13.96 2.84 -25.57
C GLN A 165 -14.02 3.43 -26.98
N THR A 166 -15.21 3.86 -27.44
CA THR A 166 -15.40 4.52 -28.73
C THR A 166 -14.60 5.82 -28.81
N THR A 167 -14.68 6.67 -27.78
CA THR A 167 -13.97 7.96 -27.73
C THR A 167 -12.45 7.76 -27.77
N ILE A 168 -11.92 6.78 -27.02
CA ILE A 168 -10.49 6.44 -27.06
C ILE A 168 -10.09 6.00 -28.47
N LYS A 169 -10.90 5.15 -29.11
CA LYS A 169 -10.63 4.68 -30.47
C LYS A 169 -10.64 5.82 -31.48
N GLU A 170 -11.67 6.67 -31.47
CA GLU A 170 -11.79 7.84 -32.34
C GLU A 170 -10.61 8.80 -32.15
N ASN A 171 -10.20 9.06 -30.90
CA ASN A 171 -9.04 9.89 -30.61
C ASN A 171 -7.74 9.30 -31.15
N MET A 172 -7.55 7.98 -31.07
CA MET A 172 -6.40 7.30 -31.66
C MET A 172 -6.41 7.37 -33.19
N ASP A 173 -7.57 7.15 -33.81
CA ASP A 173 -7.72 7.25 -35.27
C ASP A 173 -7.45 8.69 -35.77
N ASN A 174 -7.94 9.70 -35.03
CA ASN A 174 -7.70 11.12 -35.31
C ASN A 174 -6.22 11.50 -35.13
N LEU A 175 -5.57 11.01 -34.07
CA LEU A 175 -4.14 11.21 -33.84
C LEU A 175 -3.32 10.61 -34.99
N HIS A 176 -3.62 9.37 -35.38
CA HIS A 176 -2.97 8.71 -36.51
C HIS A 176 -3.16 9.50 -37.82
N THR A 177 -4.39 9.92 -38.12
CA THR A 177 -4.73 10.69 -39.31
C THR A 177 -4.00 12.04 -39.36
N SER A 178 -3.79 12.67 -38.20
CA SER A 178 -3.10 13.95 -38.11
C SER A 178 -1.58 13.81 -38.16
N MET A 179 -1.01 12.79 -37.51
CA MET A 179 0.44 12.63 -37.35
C MET A 179 1.11 11.89 -38.51
N MET A 180 0.41 10.95 -39.17
CA MET A 180 1.00 10.15 -40.25
C MET A 180 1.46 11.01 -41.44
N PRO A 181 0.69 12.01 -41.90
CA PRO A 181 1.15 12.93 -42.95
C PRO A 181 2.36 13.76 -42.51
N LEU A 182 2.43 14.18 -41.25
CA LEU A 182 3.57 14.95 -40.72
C LEU A 182 4.86 14.11 -40.69
N ALA A 183 4.77 12.87 -40.19
CA ALA A 183 5.90 11.93 -40.19
C ALA A 183 6.39 11.62 -41.61
N THR A 184 5.45 11.45 -42.55
CA THR A 184 5.78 11.25 -43.97
C THR A 184 6.44 12.48 -44.58
N ASN A 185 5.89 13.68 -44.33
CA ASN A 185 6.46 14.94 -44.80
C ASN A 185 7.87 15.18 -44.27
N LEU A 186 8.12 14.84 -43.00
CA LEU A 186 9.42 14.92 -42.37
C LEU A 186 10.44 14.01 -43.07
N LYS A 187 10.08 12.74 -43.31
CA LYS A 187 10.91 11.78 -44.06
C LYS A 187 11.22 12.30 -45.47
N ASP A 188 10.22 12.82 -46.17
CA ASP A 188 10.38 13.34 -47.53
C ASP A 188 11.24 14.61 -47.58
N LYS A 189 11.09 15.53 -46.62
CA LYS A 189 11.96 16.71 -46.50
C LYS A 189 13.39 16.31 -46.18
N PHE A 190 13.58 15.37 -45.27
CA PHE A 190 14.91 14.85 -44.93
C PHE A 190 15.61 14.24 -46.15
N ASN A 191 14.93 13.35 -46.87
CA ASN A 191 15.48 12.72 -48.09
C ASN A 191 15.80 13.76 -49.17
N ARG A 192 14.89 14.71 -49.41
CA ARG A 192 15.14 15.80 -50.39
C ARG A 192 16.34 16.65 -49.99
N ASN A 193 16.44 17.06 -48.74
CA ASN A 193 17.58 17.85 -48.26
C ASN A 193 18.91 17.10 -48.44
N MET A 194 18.91 15.78 -48.20
CA MET A 194 20.09 14.95 -48.40
C MET A 194 20.50 14.85 -49.88
N GLU A 195 19.52 14.61 -50.76
CA GLU A 195 19.75 14.56 -52.21
C GLU A 195 20.19 15.92 -52.76
N GLU A 196 19.60 17.02 -52.30
CA GLU A 196 20.05 18.37 -52.66
C GLU A 196 21.49 18.63 -52.21
N LEU A 197 21.82 18.27 -50.97
CA LEU A 197 23.17 18.45 -50.42
C LEU A 197 24.19 17.68 -51.26
N LYS A 198 23.88 16.42 -51.62
CA LYS A 198 24.71 15.58 -52.50
C LYS A 198 24.78 16.12 -53.94
N GLY A 199 23.64 16.54 -54.48
CA GLY A 199 23.50 17.05 -55.85
C GLY A 199 24.28 18.35 -56.09
N HIS A 200 24.50 19.17 -55.06
CA HIS A 200 25.32 20.37 -55.16
C HIS A 200 26.83 20.11 -55.09
N LEU A 201 27.27 18.98 -54.53
CA LEU A 201 28.72 18.70 -54.40
C LEU A 201 29.40 18.49 -55.75
N THR A 202 28.81 17.65 -56.60
CA THR A 202 29.44 17.23 -57.86
C THR A 202 29.66 18.41 -58.82
N PRO A 203 28.66 19.27 -59.10
CA PRO A 203 28.86 20.45 -59.93
C PRO A 203 29.93 21.38 -59.36
N ARG A 204 29.97 21.60 -58.04
CA ARG A 204 30.95 22.49 -57.43
C ARG A 204 32.37 21.94 -57.45
N ALA A 205 32.54 20.64 -57.25
CA ALA A 205 33.84 19.99 -57.42
C ALA A 205 34.32 20.09 -58.87
N ASN A 206 33.42 19.92 -59.85
CA ASN A 206 33.74 20.11 -61.26
C ASN A 206 34.07 21.58 -61.59
N GLU A 207 33.34 22.55 -61.03
CA GLU A 207 33.67 23.98 -61.15
C GLU A 207 35.05 24.30 -60.55
N LEU A 208 35.41 23.70 -59.41
CA LEU A 208 36.74 23.86 -58.82
C LEU A 208 37.83 23.31 -59.75
N LYS A 209 37.63 22.11 -60.34
CA LYS A 209 38.55 21.54 -61.33
C LYS A 209 38.69 22.42 -62.57
N ALA A 210 37.59 22.95 -63.09
CA ALA A 210 37.61 23.87 -64.22
C ALA A 210 38.34 25.18 -63.88
N THR A 211 38.18 25.68 -62.64
CA THR A 211 38.90 26.87 -62.15
C THR A 211 40.40 26.59 -62.05
N ILE A 212 40.79 25.39 -61.59
CA ILE A 212 42.19 24.94 -61.58
C ILE A 212 42.75 24.95 -63.01
N ASP A 213 42.04 24.35 -63.97
CA ASP A 213 42.47 24.32 -65.38
C ASP A 213 42.65 25.72 -65.97
N GLN A 214 41.68 26.59 -65.75
CA GLN A 214 41.71 27.94 -66.27
C GLN A 214 42.85 28.76 -65.67
N ASN A 215 43.00 28.75 -64.34
CA ASN A 215 44.04 29.53 -63.69
C ASN A 215 45.46 29.01 -64.00
N LEU A 216 45.63 27.70 -64.20
CA LEU A 216 46.92 27.13 -64.61
C LEU A 216 47.27 27.44 -66.06
N GLU A 217 46.29 27.49 -66.97
CA GLU A 217 46.52 27.96 -68.33
C GLU A 217 46.88 29.45 -68.37
N ASP A 218 46.24 30.29 -67.54
CA ASP A 218 46.60 31.70 -67.41
C ASP A 218 48.00 31.90 -66.81
N LEU A 219 48.37 31.07 -65.82
CA LEU A 219 49.73 31.00 -65.30
C LEU A 219 50.72 30.60 -66.40
N ARG A 220 50.41 29.56 -67.19
CA ARG A 220 51.25 29.11 -68.31
C ARG A 220 51.47 30.21 -69.34
N ARG A 221 50.43 30.95 -69.73
CA ARG A 221 50.55 32.09 -70.66
C ARG A 221 51.43 33.21 -70.10
N SER A 222 51.29 33.49 -68.79
CA SER A 222 52.08 34.52 -68.11
C SER A 222 53.56 34.15 -68.00
N LEU A 223 53.87 32.85 -67.86
CA LEU A 223 55.24 32.34 -67.73
C LEU A 223 55.93 32.01 -69.06
N ALA A 224 55.18 31.86 -70.16
CA ALA A 224 55.73 31.54 -71.47
C ALA A 224 56.80 32.54 -71.97
N PRO A 225 56.64 33.88 -71.83
CA PRO A 225 57.66 34.85 -72.23
C PRO A 225 58.96 34.75 -71.41
N LEU A 226 58.88 34.23 -70.18
CA LEU A 226 59.98 34.17 -69.21
C LEU A 226 60.83 32.89 -69.32
N THR A 227 60.40 31.93 -70.14
CA THR A 227 60.93 30.55 -70.14
C THR A 227 61.51 30.10 -71.48
N VAL A 228 62.06 31.03 -72.27
CA VAL A 228 62.75 30.73 -73.54
C VAL A 228 63.89 29.72 -73.28
N GLY A 229 63.75 28.50 -73.80
CA GLY A 229 64.72 27.40 -73.62
C GLY A 229 64.42 26.38 -72.50
N VAL A 230 63.36 26.57 -71.68
CA VAL A 230 62.95 25.62 -70.61
C VAL A 230 61.46 25.27 -70.64
N GLN A 231 60.79 25.57 -71.75
CA GLN A 231 59.33 25.47 -71.92
C GLN A 231 58.78 24.05 -71.73
N GLU A 232 59.51 23.02 -72.15
CA GLU A 232 59.10 21.62 -71.98
C GLU A 232 59.10 21.20 -70.50
N LYS A 233 60.10 21.64 -69.73
CA LYS A 233 60.18 21.43 -68.28
C LYS A 233 59.07 22.16 -67.54
N LEU A 234 58.77 23.42 -67.92
CA LEU A 234 57.66 24.19 -67.37
C LEU A 234 56.31 23.49 -67.62
N ASN A 235 56.07 23.05 -68.86
CA ASN A 235 54.83 22.35 -69.20
C ASN A 235 54.66 21.07 -68.36
N HIS A 236 55.72 20.27 -68.22
CA HIS A 236 55.67 19.06 -67.42
C HIS A 236 55.38 19.35 -65.93
N GLN A 237 56.00 20.39 -65.36
CA GLN A 237 55.72 20.81 -63.98
C GLN A 237 54.28 21.33 -63.81
N MET A 238 53.76 22.05 -64.81
CA MET A 238 52.39 22.55 -64.81
C MET A 238 51.36 21.42 -64.87
N GLU A 239 51.60 20.41 -65.70
CA GLU A 239 50.77 19.19 -65.78
C GLU A 239 50.78 18.43 -64.45
N GLY A 240 51.93 18.31 -63.80
CA GLY A 240 52.05 17.71 -62.48
C GLY A 240 51.28 18.48 -61.41
N LEU A 241 51.38 19.81 -61.41
CA LEU A 241 50.62 20.68 -60.51
C LEU A 241 49.10 20.55 -60.74
N ALA A 242 48.66 20.58 -62.00
CA ALA A 242 47.27 20.41 -62.38
C ALA A 242 46.71 19.07 -61.89
N PHE A 243 47.46 17.98 -62.10
CA PHE A 243 47.08 16.65 -61.65
C PHE A 243 46.90 16.59 -60.13
N GLN A 244 47.85 17.13 -59.36
CA GLN A 244 47.82 17.11 -57.90
C GLN A 244 46.68 17.98 -57.32
N MET A 245 46.44 19.15 -57.90
CA MET A 245 45.33 20.03 -57.48
C MET A 245 43.96 19.39 -57.78
N LYS A 246 43.79 18.80 -58.97
CA LYS A 246 42.56 18.09 -59.35
C LYS A 246 42.30 16.88 -58.46
N LYS A 247 43.35 16.11 -58.15
CA LYS A 247 43.28 14.98 -57.23
C LYS A 247 42.80 15.42 -55.84
N ASN A 248 43.33 16.52 -55.30
CA ASN A 248 42.87 17.05 -54.01
C ASN A 248 41.40 17.49 -54.06
N ALA A 249 40.95 18.06 -55.18
CA ALA A 249 39.56 18.48 -55.36
C ALA A 249 38.62 17.25 -55.39
N GLU A 250 39.05 16.15 -56.01
CA GLU A 250 38.34 14.86 -56.01
C GLU A 250 38.29 14.23 -54.62
N GLU A 251 39.41 14.25 -53.89
CA GLU A 251 39.47 13.74 -52.52
C GLU A 251 38.54 14.54 -51.60
N LEU A 252 38.51 15.86 -51.72
CA LEU A 252 37.58 16.73 -50.98
C LEU A 252 36.13 16.34 -51.28
N GLN A 253 35.75 16.28 -52.56
CA GLN A 253 34.41 15.88 -52.99
C GLN A 253 34.02 14.51 -52.42
N THR A 254 34.92 13.53 -52.51
CA THR A 254 34.68 12.16 -52.05
C THR A 254 34.50 12.09 -50.54
N LYS A 255 35.34 12.79 -49.77
CA LYS A 255 35.25 12.84 -48.31
C LYS A 255 33.99 13.53 -47.82
N VAL A 256 33.59 14.65 -48.44
CA VAL A 256 32.33 15.33 -48.09
C VAL A 256 31.13 14.44 -48.44
N SER A 257 31.13 13.82 -49.62
CA SER A 257 30.05 12.90 -50.03
C SER A 257 29.89 11.73 -49.08
N ALA A 258 31.00 11.10 -48.65
CA ALA A 258 30.97 10.01 -47.69
C ALA A 258 30.39 10.45 -46.32
N LYS A 259 30.63 11.69 -45.90
CA LYS A 259 30.07 12.23 -44.66
C LYS A 259 28.58 12.53 -44.75
N ILE A 260 28.10 12.96 -45.91
CA ILE A 260 26.67 13.10 -46.22
C ILE A 260 25.99 11.72 -46.17
N ASP A 261 26.56 10.72 -46.83
CA ASP A 261 26.01 9.35 -46.82
C ASP A 261 25.99 8.76 -45.39
N GLN A 262 27.01 9.05 -44.57
CA GLN A 262 27.04 8.66 -43.15
C GLN A 262 25.91 9.35 -42.36
N LEU A 263 25.73 10.67 -42.55
CA LEU A 263 24.64 11.43 -41.91
C LEU A 263 23.27 10.86 -42.30
N GLN A 264 23.08 10.54 -43.58
CA GLN A 264 21.85 9.90 -44.08
C GLN A 264 21.59 8.57 -43.39
N LYS A 265 22.59 7.69 -43.35
CA LYS A 265 22.49 6.36 -42.77
C LYS A 265 22.17 6.39 -41.28
N ASN A 266 22.68 7.37 -40.55
CA ASN A 266 22.48 7.49 -39.10
C ASN A 266 21.09 8.06 -38.77
N LEU A 267 20.56 8.97 -39.57
CA LEU A 267 19.28 9.65 -39.28
C LEU A 267 18.05 8.99 -39.93
N ALA A 268 18.20 8.31 -41.06
CA ALA A 268 17.12 7.57 -41.71
C ALA A 268 16.33 6.63 -40.77
N PRO A 269 16.97 5.77 -39.94
CA PRO A 269 16.22 4.87 -39.05
C PRO A 269 15.39 5.60 -38.00
N LEU A 270 15.77 6.81 -37.59
CA LEU A 270 15.00 7.61 -36.62
C LEU A 270 13.71 8.16 -37.23
N MET A 271 13.76 8.57 -38.50
CA MET A 271 12.57 8.99 -39.25
C MET A 271 11.60 7.82 -39.42
N GLU A 272 12.12 6.62 -39.68
CA GLU A 272 11.31 5.39 -39.77
C GLU A 272 10.73 4.98 -38.41
N ASP A 273 11.48 5.13 -37.33
CA ASP A 273 10.99 4.87 -35.98
C ASP A 273 9.81 5.79 -35.64
N VAL A 274 9.94 7.11 -35.86
CA VAL A 274 8.82 8.07 -35.69
C VAL A 274 7.61 7.64 -36.50
N GLN A 275 7.78 7.36 -37.80
CA GLN A 275 6.68 6.92 -38.66
C GLN A 275 6.01 5.64 -38.17
N SER A 276 6.79 4.67 -37.66
CA SER A 276 6.27 3.42 -37.12
C SER A 276 5.48 3.63 -35.82
N LYS A 277 5.93 4.54 -34.95
CA LYS A 277 5.29 4.83 -33.66
C LYS A 277 4.02 5.65 -33.77
N VAL A 278 3.77 6.34 -34.89
CA VAL A 278 2.47 7.00 -35.14
C VAL A 278 1.30 5.99 -35.09
N LYS A 279 1.52 4.74 -35.49
CA LYS A 279 0.53 3.65 -35.39
C LYS A 279 0.48 2.98 -34.02
N GLY A 280 1.45 3.28 -33.16
CA GLY A 280 1.59 2.70 -31.84
C GLY A 280 0.87 3.51 -30.77
N ASN A 281 1.48 3.63 -29.60
CA ASN A 281 0.97 4.45 -28.50
C ASN A 281 1.62 5.85 -28.49
N THR A 282 1.00 6.77 -27.77
CA THR A 282 1.46 8.17 -27.63
C THR A 282 2.81 8.27 -26.94
N GLU A 283 3.07 7.47 -25.91
CA GLU A 283 4.35 7.45 -25.18
C GLU A 283 5.53 7.04 -26.07
N GLY A 284 5.33 6.02 -26.91
CA GLY A 284 6.32 5.58 -27.88
C GLY A 284 6.61 6.64 -28.92
N LEU A 285 5.56 7.29 -29.46
CA LEU A 285 5.72 8.39 -30.41
C LEU A 285 6.46 9.58 -29.79
N GLN A 286 6.12 9.96 -28.56
CA GLN A 286 6.80 11.04 -27.85
C GLN A 286 8.30 10.75 -27.71
N LYS A 287 8.63 9.55 -27.23
CA LYS A 287 10.03 9.15 -27.05
C LYS A 287 10.82 9.14 -28.36
N SER A 288 10.22 8.64 -29.44
CA SER A 288 10.85 8.65 -30.77
C SER A 288 11.10 10.06 -31.30
N LEU A 289 10.20 11.01 -31.03
CA LEU A 289 10.38 12.41 -31.41
C LEU A 289 11.49 13.09 -30.60
N GLU A 290 11.56 12.84 -29.29
CA GLU A 290 12.63 13.33 -28.42
C GLU A 290 14.00 12.77 -28.86
N ASP A 291 14.05 11.46 -29.13
CA ASP A 291 15.25 10.79 -29.62
C ASP A 291 15.68 11.32 -30.99
N LEU A 292 14.73 11.52 -31.90
CA LEU A 292 14.99 12.12 -33.21
C LEU A 292 15.59 13.52 -33.07
N ASN A 293 14.99 14.40 -32.25
CA ASN A 293 15.46 15.78 -32.11
C ASN A 293 16.90 15.83 -31.58
N ARG A 294 17.17 15.07 -30.50
CA ARG A 294 18.50 15.00 -29.90
C ARG A 294 19.55 14.45 -30.87
N GLN A 295 19.22 13.37 -31.58
CA GLN A 295 20.15 12.75 -32.51
C GLN A 295 20.35 13.60 -33.77
N LEU A 296 19.32 14.28 -34.27
CA LEU A 296 19.43 15.21 -35.39
C LEU A 296 20.45 16.31 -35.09
N GLU A 297 20.30 16.98 -33.95
CA GLU A 297 21.24 18.02 -33.50
C GLU A 297 22.67 17.47 -33.38
N GLN A 298 22.83 16.31 -32.73
CA GLN A 298 24.14 15.69 -32.55
C GLN A 298 24.81 15.31 -33.87
N GLN A 299 24.08 14.68 -34.79
CA GLN A 299 24.63 14.20 -36.06
C GLN A 299 24.93 15.36 -37.02
N VAL A 300 24.12 16.41 -37.04
CA VAL A 300 24.39 17.63 -37.82
C VAL A 300 25.64 18.34 -37.29
N GLU A 301 25.80 18.44 -35.97
CA GLU A 301 26.98 19.05 -35.37
C GLU A 301 28.25 18.20 -35.61
N GLU A 302 28.14 16.87 -35.54
CA GLU A 302 29.24 15.95 -35.89
C GLU A 302 29.65 16.08 -37.36
N PHE A 303 28.67 16.17 -38.26
CA PHE A 303 28.89 16.45 -39.68
C PHE A 303 29.64 17.77 -39.87
N ARG A 304 29.16 18.86 -39.25
CA ARG A 304 29.77 20.20 -39.32
C ARG A 304 31.23 20.16 -38.86
N ARG A 305 31.49 19.64 -37.65
CA ARG A 305 32.85 19.52 -37.08
C ARG A 305 33.81 18.72 -37.95
N THR A 306 33.30 17.76 -38.72
CA THR A 306 34.12 16.92 -39.57
C THR A 306 34.38 17.55 -40.93
N VAL A 307 33.39 18.24 -41.50
CA VAL A 307 33.46 18.84 -42.84
C VAL A 307 34.16 20.18 -42.84
N GLU A 308 33.89 21.06 -41.86
CA GLU A 308 34.49 22.40 -41.75
C GLU A 308 36.02 22.42 -41.93
N PRO A 309 36.83 21.59 -41.23
CA PRO A 309 38.28 21.58 -41.42
C PRO A 309 38.74 21.04 -42.79
N MET A 310 37.88 20.38 -43.58
CA MET A 310 38.29 19.81 -44.87
C MET A 310 38.64 20.89 -45.90
N GLY A 311 37.92 22.02 -45.88
CA GLY A 311 38.23 23.17 -46.74
C GLY A 311 39.56 23.82 -46.37
N GLU A 312 39.84 23.94 -45.07
CA GLU A 312 41.14 24.42 -44.60
C GLU A 312 42.29 23.47 -44.96
N MET A 313 42.08 22.16 -44.82
CA MET A 313 43.06 21.14 -45.21
C MET A 313 43.35 21.21 -46.71
N PHE A 314 42.31 21.37 -47.55
CA PHE A 314 42.49 21.60 -48.98
C PHE A 314 43.31 22.87 -49.26
N ASN A 315 42.95 23.99 -48.61
CA ASN A 315 43.66 25.26 -48.77
C ASN A 315 45.14 25.15 -48.35
N LYS A 316 45.45 24.42 -47.27
CA LYS A 316 46.84 24.13 -46.85
C LYS A 316 47.58 23.30 -47.89
N ALA A 317 46.95 22.25 -48.42
CA ALA A 317 47.54 21.40 -49.46
C ALA A 317 47.79 22.19 -50.76
N LEU A 318 46.88 23.08 -51.13
CA LEU A 318 47.03 23.99 -52.26
C LEU A 318 48.28 24.88 -52.12
N VAL A 319 48.44 25.54 -50.98
CA VAL A 319 49.64 26.37 -50.72
C VAL A 319 50.91 25.56 -50.81
N GLN A 320 50.94 24.37 -50.22
CA GLN A 320 52.10 23.49 -50.27
C GLN A 320 52.46 23.12 -51.72
N GLN A 321 51.46 22.83 -52.56
CA GLN A 321 51.65 22.52 -53.98
C GLN A 321 52.20 23.71 -54.77
N LEU A 322 51.68 24.92 -54.52
CA LEU A 322 52.17 26.15 -55.16
C LEU A 322 53.61 26.49 -54.74
N GLU A 323 53.94 26.31 -53.46
CA GLU A 323 55.28 26.53 -52.93
C GLU A 323 56.28 25.51 -53.50
N GLN A 324 55.89 24.23 -53.59
CA GLN A 324 56.70 23.20 -54.25
C GLN A 324 56.95 23.52 -55.73
N PHE A 325 55.91 23.95 -56.45
CA PHE A 325 56.04 24.37 -57.84
C PHE A 325 56.99 25.57 -57.97
N ARG A 326 56.88 26.57 -57.09
CA ARG A 326 57.81 27.71 -57.05
C ARG A 326 59.26 27.28 -56.85
N GLN A 327 59.52 26.41 -55.87
CA GLN A 327 60.88 25.92 -55.58
C GLN A 327 61.48 25.18 -56.78
N GLN A 328 60.65 24.46 -57.53
CA GLN A 328 61.07 23.76 -58.74
C GLN A 328 61.41 24.68 -59.92
N LEU A 329 60.91 25.92 -59.93
CA LEU A 329 61.24 26.96 -60.92
C LEU A 329 62.54 27.71 -60.58
N GLY A 330 63.00 27.68 -59.32
CA GLY A 330 64.27 28.25 -58.89
C GLY A 330 64.23 29.77 -58.59
N PRO A 331 65.38 30.37 -58.20
CA PRO A 331 65.45 31.70 -57.58
C PRO A 331 65.18 32.90 -58.53
N ASN A 332 65.15 32.71 -59.85
CA ASN A 332 64.91 33.78 -60.84
C ASN A 332 63.42 34.01 -61.13
N SER A 333 62.53 33.66 -60.20
CA SER A 333 61.08 33.57 -60.41
C SER A 333 60.28 34.74 -59.82
N GLY A 334 60.88 35.93 -59.66
CA GLY A 334 60.23 37.08 -59.00
C GLY A 334 58.84 37.47 -59.55
N GLU A 335 58.66 37.44 -60.88
CA GLU A 335 57.34 37.69 -61.51
C GLU A 335 56.37 36.51 -61.32
N VAL A 336 56.88 35.29 -61.19
CA VAL A 336 56.08 34.07 -60.94
C VAL A 336 55.35 34.14 -59.60
N GLU A 337 55.97 34.73 -58.58
CA GLU A 337 55.39 34.88 -57.25
C GLU A 337 54.04 35.61 -57.28
N SER A 338 53.95 36.70 -58.05
CA SER A 338 52.72 37.47 -58.20
C SER A 338 51.61 36.65 -58.86
N HIS A 339 51.96 35.84 -59.87
CA HIS A 339 51.00 34.98 -60.57
C HIS A 339 50.54 33.80 -59.70
N LEU A 340 51.45 33.19 -58.92
CA LEU A 340 51.10 32.13 -57.97
C LEU A 340 50.22 32.65 -56.83
N SER A 341 50.48 33.86 -56.35
CA SER A 341 49.64 34.52 -55.33
C SER A 341 48.21 34.75 -55.84
N PHE A 342 48.06 35.16 -57.10
CA PHE A 342 46.73 35.32 -57.72
C PHE A 342 45.99 33.99 -57.86
N LEU A 343 46.69 32.95 -58.34
CA LEU A 343 46.17 31.58 -58.44
C LEU A 343 45.72 31.05 -57.07
N GLU A 344 46.53 31.23 -56.03
CA GLU A 344 46.20 30.86 -54.66
C GLU A 344 44.90 31.54 -54.21
N LYS A 345 44.82 32.85 -54.36
CA LYS A 345 43.67 33.65 -53.93
C LYS A 345 42.38 33.18 -54.63
N SER A 346 42.42 33.05 -55.97
CA SER A 346 41.26 32.62 -56.76
C SER A 346 40.75 31.23 -56.35
N LEU A 347 41.66 30.28 -56.13
CA LEU A 347 41.28 28.93 -55.72
C LEU A 347 40.75 28.88 -54.28
N ARG A 348 41.36 29.62 -53.36
CA ARG A 348 40.84 29.75 -51.98
C ARG A 348 39.44 30.34 -51.95
N GLU A 349 39.17 31.38 -52.74
CA GLU A 349 37.83 31.98 -52.86
C GLU A 349 36.82 30.94 -53.35
N LYS A 350 37.20 30.11 -54.33
CA LYS A 350 36.32 29.06 -54.85
C LYS A 350 36.05 27.95 -53.82
N VAL A 351 37.07 27.53 -53.08
CA VAL A 351 36.93 26.53 -52.00
C VAL A 351 36.08 27.08 -50.86
N ASN A 352 36.29 28.33 -50.45
CA ASN A 352 35.48 28.96 -49.42
C ASN A 352 34.02 29.08 -49.87
N SER A 353 33.77 29.45 -51.13
CA SER A 353 32.43 29.45 -51.72
C SER A 353 31.78 28.06 -51.70
N PHE A 354 32.55 26.99 -51.94
CA PHE A 354 32.09 25.62 -51.80
C PHE A 354 31.71 25.29 -50.34
N MET A 355 32.59 25.56 -49.38
CA MET A 355 32.34 25.25 -47.96
C MET A 355 31.16 26.05 -47.38
N SER A 356 31.05 27.35 -47.69
CA SER A 356 29.95 28.18 -47.18
C SER A 356 28.56 27.72 -47.64
N THR A 357 28.46 26.98 -48.76
CA THR A 357 27.17 26.39 -49.17
C THR A 357 26.73 25.24 -48.26
N LEU A 358 27.68 24.53 -47.65
CA LEU A 358 27.42 23.46 -46.68
C LEU A 358 27.01 24.05 -45.32
N GLU A 359 27.54 25.22 -44.96
CA GLU A 359 27.20 25.90 -43.71
C GLU A 359 25.84 26.61 -43.75
N LYS A 360 25.54 27.35 -44.84
CA LYS A 360 24.30 28.14 -44.94
C LYS A 360 23.02 27.29 -44.91
N LYS A 361 23.05 26.05 -45.43
CA LYS A 361 21.90 25.13 -45.37
C LYS A 361 21.80 24.33 -44.06
N GLY A 362 22.81 24.42 -43.19
CA GLY A 362 22.77 23.84 -41.84
C GLY A 362 22.18 24.78 -40.78
N SER A 363 21.94 26.05 -41.12
CA SER A 363 21.18 26.95 -40.26
C SER A 363 19.70 26.59 -40.37
N PRO A 364 19.01 26.31 -39.25
CA PRO A 364 17.57 26.21 -39.29
C PRO A 364 17.04 27.57 -39.69
N ASP A 365 16.54 27.71 -40.91
CA ASP A 365 15.53 28.74 -41.17
C ASP A 365 14.49 28.56 -40.06
N GLN A 366 14.25 29.65 -39.32
CA GLN A 366 13.32 29.69 -38.19
C GLN A 366 12.10 28.83 -38.51
N PRO A 367 11.68 27.92 -37.61
CA PRO A 367 10.43 27.20 -37.82
C PRO A 367 9.35 28.26 -38.02
N GLN A 368 8.82 28.36 -39.24
CA GLN A 368 7.60 29.10 -39.48
C GLN A 368 6.58 28.52 -38.51
N ALA A 369 6.23 29.31 -37.50
CA ALA A 369 5.27 28.93 -36.49
C ALA A 369 4.04 28.38 -37.22
N LEU A 370 3.68 27.14 -36.90
CA LEU A 370 2.41 26.56 -37.33
C LEU A 370 1.32 27.59 -36.99
N PRO A 371 0.48 28.00 -37.95
CA PRO A 371 -0.63 28.88 -37.64
C PRO A 371 -1.51 28.13 -36.63
N LEU A 372 -1.62 28.72 -35.43
CA LEU A 372 -2.57 28.26 -34.43
C LEU A 372 -3.96 28.27 -35.09
N PRO A 373 -4.77 27.21 -34.93
CA PRO A 373 -6.12 27.22 -35.43
C PRO A 373 -6.88 28.36 -34.73
N GLU A 374 -7.42 29.29 -35.52
CA GLU A 374 -8.35 30.30 -35.02
C GLU A 374 -9.48 29.55 -34.29
N GLN A 375 -9.59 29.82 -32.99
CA GLN A 375 -10.73 29.37 -32.20
C GLN A 375 -11.96 30.12 -32.71
N ALA A 376 -12.92 29.36 -33.25
CA ALA A 376 -14.28 29.82 -33.56
C ALA A 376 -15.23 29.41 -32.43
#